data_AF-R9R901-F1
#
_entry.id   AF-R9R901-F1
#
_cell.length_a   1.000
_cell.length_b   1.000
_cell.length_c   1.000
_cell.angle_alpha   90.00
_cell.angle_beta   90.00
_cell.angle_gamma   90.00
#
_symmetry.space_group_name_H-M   'P 1'
#
loop_
_entity.id
_entity.type
_entity.pdbx_description
1 polymer ?
#
loop_
_entity_poly.entity_id
_entity_poly.type
_entity_poly.pdbx_seq_one_letter_code
_entity_poly.pdbx_strand_id
1 'polypeptide(L)'
;MLKKQHFELLKLIENEKKLSKIAELLNLTERSVRYKIDEINEEIGSKKIEIKKREFFSSLNKDDMDKLFENIENTNYIYNQKEREELIILYTLMKKDKFLLKEVAEKLGTSKSTIRNDLKNLKKYY
;
A
#
# COMPACT_ATOMS: atom_id res chain seq x y z
N MET A 1 0.19 -8.21 8.38
CA MET A 1 -0.02 -6.77 8.09
C MET A 1 0.15 -6.52 6.60
N LEU A 2 -0.94 -6.11 5.95
CA LEU A 2 -0.95 -5.85 4.51
C LEU A 2 -0.21 -4.57 4.14
N LYS A 3 0.61 -4.68 3.10
CA LYS A 3 1.36 -3.57 2.46
C LYS A 3 0.73 -3.18 1.13
N LYS A 4 1.08 -2.00 0.60
CA LYS A 4 0.65 -1.48 -0.73
C LYS A 4 0.59 -2.55 -1.84
N GLN A 5 1.63 -3.38 -1.97
CA GLN A 5 1.67 -4.46 -2.98
C GLN A 5 0.53 -5.49 -2.89
N HIS A 6 -0.08 -5.69 -1.71
CA HIS A 6 -1.24 -6.58 -1.57
C HIS A 6 -2.49 -5.98 -2.20
N PHE A 7 -2.69 -4.68 -2.02
CA PHE A 7 -3.80 -3.94 -2.63
C PHE A 7 -3.62 -3.79 -4.14
N GLU A 8 -2.39 -3.57 -4.61
CA GLU A 8 -2.06 -3.63 -6.04
C GLU A 8 -2.36 -5.00 -6.62
N LEU A 9 -2.00 -6.08 -5.93
CA LEU A 9 -2.35 -7.44 -6.31
C LEU A 9 -3.88 -7.64 -6.40
N LEU A 10 -4.65 -7.20 -5.41
CA LEU A 10 -6.12 -7.26 -5.41
C LEU A 10 -6.73 -6.54 -6.63
N LYS A 11 -6.24 -5.35 -6.96
CA LYS A 11 -6.70 -4.60 -8.14
C LYS A 11 -6.35 -5.30 -9.46
N LEU A 12 -5.20 -5.95 -9.53
CA LEU A 12 -4.77 -6.66 -10.74
C LEU A 12 -5.58 -7.94 -10.98
N ILE A 13 -5.90 -8.71 -9.93
CA ILE A 13 -6.64 -9.98 -10.06
C ILE A 13 -8.11 -9.80 -10.51
N GLU A 14 -8.65 -8.59 -10.41
CA GLU A 14 -9.97 -8.23 -10.97
C GLU A 14 -9.95 -8.29 -12.51
N ASN A 15 -8.86 -7.83 -13.12
CA ASN A 15 -8.74 -7.62 -14.55
C ASN A 15 -7.90 -8.69 -15.27
N GLU A 16 -6.97 -9.33 -14.57
CA GLU A 16 -6.10 -10.38 -15.09
C GLU A 16 -6.20 -11.63 -14.21
N LYS A 17 -6.36 -12.80 -14.83
CA LYS A 17 -6.50 -14.06 -14.11
C LYS A 17 -5.22 -14.88 -14.09
N LYS A 18 -4.27 -14.67 -14.99
CA LYS A 18 -3.05 -15.47 -15.09
C LYS A 18 -2.01 -15.08 -14.05
N LEU A 19 -1.57 -16.05 -13.25
CA LEU A 19 -0.51 -15.90 -12.25
C LEU A 19 0.78 -15.33 -12.84
N SER A 20 1.18 -15.85 -14.01
CA SER A 20 2.42 -15.42 -14.68
C SER A 20 2.38 -13.95 -15.07
N LYS A 21 1.21 -13.46 -15.53
CA LYS A 21 1.07 -12.08 -15.98
C LYS A 21 1.05 -11.11 -14.80
N ILE A 22 0.40 -11.48 -13.71
CA ILE A 22 0.42 -10.69 -12.47
C ILE A 22 1.81 -10.66 -11.84
N ALA A 23 2.53 -11.79 -11.86
CA ALA A 23 3.91 -11.86 -11.39
C ALA A 23 4.82 -10.92 -12.20
N GLU A 24 4.68 -10.90 -13.52
CA GLU A 24 5.38 -9.96 -14.41
C GLU A 24 5.04 -8.50 -14.10
N LEU A 25 3.74 -8.16 -14.00
CA LEU A 25 3.27 -6.79 -13.74
C LEU A 25 3.75 -6.24 -12.39
N LEU A 26 3.86 -7.11 -11.38
CA LEU A 26 4.36 -6.73 -10.04
C LEU A 26 5.88 -6.85 -9.91
N ASN A 27 6.59 -7.32 -10.94
CA ASN A 27 8.01 -7.67 -10.90
C ASN A 27 8.35 -8.61 -9.72
N LEU A 28 7.56 -9.67 -9.57
CA LEU A 28 7.68 -10.68 -8.51
C LEU A 28 7.82 -12.08 -9.09
N THR A 29 8.33 -13.01 -8.28
CA THR A 29 8.20 -14.44 -8.60
C THR A 29 6.78 -14.92 -8.34
N GLU A 30 6.32 -15.91 -9.09
CA GLU A 30 5.01 -16.54 -8.86
C GLU A 30 4.85 -17.07 -7.43
N ARG A 31 5.96 -17.52 -6.83
CA ARG A 31 6.00 -17.96 -5.43
C ARG A 31 5.72 -16.80 -4.47
N SER A 32 6.32 -15.64 -4.70
CA SER A 32 6.06 -14.45 -3.88
C SER A 32 4.61 -13.99 -4.01
N VAL A 33 4.03 -14.06 -5.21
CA VAL A 33 2.61 -13.74 -5.41
C VAL A 33 1.70 -14.70 -4.63
N ARG A 34 2.02 -16.00 -4.58
CA ARG A 34 1.28 -16.99 -3.76
C ARG A 34 1.33 -16.64 -2.27
N TYR A 35 2.52 -16.33 -1.74
CA TYR A 35 2.64 -15.93 -0.34
C TYR A 35 1.83 -14.68 -0.01
N LYS A 36 1.78 -13.68 -0.91
CA LYS A 36 0.92 -12.51 -0.74
C LYS A 36 -0.57 -12.86 -0.70
N ILE A 37 -1.02 -13.84 -1.48
CA ILE A 37 -2.39 -14.34 -1.40
C ILE A 37 -2.66 -15.03 -0.06
N ASP A 38 -1.70 -15.80 0.44
CA ASP A 38 -1.81 -16.44 1.75
C ASP A 38 -1.94 -15.38 2.86
N GLU A 39 -1.12 -14.33 2.82
CA GLU A 39 -1.18 -13.18 3.74
C GLU A 39 -2.55 -12.45 3.67
N ILE A 40 -3.11 -12.26 2.46
CA ILE A 40 -4.44 -11.64 2.29
C ILE A 40 -5.54 -12.53 2.89
N ASN A 41 -5.51 -13.84 2.62
CA ASN A 41 -6.50 -14.77 3.15
C ASN A 41 -6.43 -14.89 4.68
N GLU A 42 -5.21 -14.84 5.26
CA GLU A 42 -5.00 -14.83 6.71
C GLU A 42 -5.64 -13.59 7.35
N GLU A 43 -5.48 -12.41 6.74
CA GLU A 43 -6.04 -11.15 7.24
C GLU A 43 -7.57 -11.09 7.14
N ILE A 44 -8.15 -11.72 6.11
CA ILE A 44 -9.63 -11.88 6.00
C ILE A 44 -10.13 -12.95 7.00
N GLY A 45 -9.25 -13.82 7.47
CA GLY A 45 -9.58 -14.98 8.31
C GLY A 45 -10.27 -16.11 7.53
N SER A 46 -10.19 -16.10 6.19
CA SER A 46 -10.77 -17.16 5.36
C SER A 46 -10.12 -17.21 3.97
N LYS A 47 -10.15 -18.39 3.35
CA LYS A 47 -9.52 -18.63 2.05
C LYS A 47 -10.40 -18.17 0.89
N LYS A 48 -10.47 -16.85 0.66
CA LYS A 48 -11.31 -16.22 -0.37
C LYS A 48 -10.67 -16.13 -1.75
N ILE A 49 -9.35 -16.12 -1.81
CA ILE A 49 -8.59 -16.08 -3.06
C ILE A 49 -7.80 -17.37 -3.21
N GLU A 50 -7.98 -18.06 -4.33
CA GLU A 50 -7.27 -19.29 -4.65
C GLU A 50 -6.60 -19.23 -6.01
N ILE A 51 -5.47 -19.92 -6.15
CA ILE A 51 -4.80 -20.08 -7.43
C ILE A 51 -4.95 -21.53 -7.89
N LYS A 52 -5.74 -21.76 -8.95
CA LYS A 52 -5.96 -23.08 -9.56
C LYS A 52 -5.55 -23.03 -11.02
N LYS A 53 -4.84 -24.07 -11.50
CA LYS A 53 -4.33 -24.13 -12.89
C LYS A 53 -3.60 -22.84 -13.33
N ARG A 54 -2.87 -22.22 -12.39
CA ARG A 54 -2.15 -20.94 -12.59
C ARG A 54 -3.06 -19.72 -12.85
N GLU A 55 -4.33 -19.80 -12.44
CA GLU A 55 -5.29 -18.70 -12.52
C GLU A 55 -5.89 -18.34 -11.16
N PHE A 56 -6.19 -17.05 -10.95
CA PHE A 56 -6.81 -16.55 -9.73
C PHE A 56 -8.34 -16.72 -9.75
N PHE A 57 -8.87 -17.22 -8.64
CA PHE A 57 -10.30 -17.31 -8.36
C PHE A 57 -10.55 -16.57 -7.05
N SER A 58 -11.40 -15.54 -7.09
CA SER A 58 -11.72 -14.71 -5.93
C SER A 58 -13.21 -14.77 -5.64
N SER A 59 -13.55 -14.93 -4.37
CA SER A 59 -14.91 -14.90 -3.82
C SER A 59 -15.10 -13.74 -2.82
N LEU A 60 -14.25 -12.72 -2.92
CA LEU A 60 -14.31 -11.53 -2.09
C LEU A 60 -15.66 -10.81 -2.25
N ASN A 61 -16.28 -10.48 -1.12
CA ASN A 61 -17.47 -9.66 -1.05
C ASN A 61 -17.18 -8.30 -0.40
N LYS A 62 -18.20 -7.46 -0.26
CA LYS A 62 -18.06 -6.12 0.35
C LYS A 62 -17.52 -6.18 1.79
N ASP A 63 -18.05 -7.09 2.62
CA ASP A 63 -17.61 -7.24 4.01
C ASP A 63 -16.13 -7.69 4.11
N ASP A 64 -15.66 -8.52 3.17
CA ASP A 64 -14.26 -8.90 3.09
C ASP A 64 -13.38 -7.69 2.76
N MET A 65 -13.84 -6.80 1.88
CA MET A 65 -13.14 -5.55 1.55
C MET A 65 -13.14 -4.59 2.75
N ASP A 66 -14.28 -4.41 3.42
CA ASP A 66 -14.40 -3.53 4.57
C ASP A 66 -13.44 -3.97 5.70
N LYS A 67 -13.28 -5.27 5.96
CA LYS A 67 -12.26 -5.79 6.91
C LYS A 67 -10.83 -5.49 6.48
N LEU A 68 -10.52 -5.62 5.19
CA LEU A 68 -9.19 -5.28 4.66
C LEU A 68 -8.89 -3.78 4.83
N PHE A 69 -9.90 -2.93 4.68
CA PHE A 69 -9.79 -1.47 4.84
C PHE A 69 -9.80 -1.03 6.31
N GLU A 70 -10.58 -1.65 7.19
CA GLU A 70 -10.52 -1.43 8.64
C GLU A 70 -9.11 -1.70 9.19
N ASN A 71 -8.42 -2.71 8.65
CA ASN A 71 -7.01 -2.94 8.97
C ASN A 71 -6.09 -1.81 8.47
N ILE A 72 -6.41 -1.12 7.37
CA ILE A 72 -5.66 0.07 6.93
C ILE A 72 -5.96 1.28 7.81
N GLU A 73 -7.19 1.43 8.28
CA GLU A 73 -7.56 2.55 9.17
C GLU A 73 -7.04 2.34 10.60
N ASN A 74 -6.96 1.08 11.05
CA ASN A 74 -6.43 0.70 12.37
C ASN A 74 -4.90 0.49 12.39
N THR A 75 -4.24 0.41 11.24
CA THR A 75 -2.77 0.35 11.15
C THR A 75 -2.23 1.63 10.52
N ASN A 76 -1.15 2.17 11.08
CA ASN A 76 -0.44 3.32 10.52
C ASN A 76 -0.04 3.04 9.06
N TYR A 77 -0.86 3.44 8.09
CA TYR A 77 -0.53 3.31 6.66
C TYR A 77 0.84 3.94 6.42
N ILE A 78 1.82 3.12 6.04
CA ILE A 78 3.19 3.58 5.82
C ILE A 78 3.27 4.20 4.44
N TYR A 79 3.09 5.52 4.37
CA TYR A 79 3.25 6.29 3.14
C TYR A 79 4.61 6.05 2.50
N ASN A 80 4.63 5.77 1.19
CA ASN A 80 5.88 5.72 0.44
C ASN A 80 6.47 7.13 0.24
N GLN A 81 7.71 7.23 -0.23
CA GLN A 81 8.39 8.53 -0.37
C GLN A 81 7.61 9.53 -1.23
N LYS A 82 7.10 9.11 -2.38
CA LYS A 82 6.34 9.99 -3.29
C LYS A 82 5.05 10.49 -2.63
N GLU A 83 4.30 9.59 -1.99
CA GLU A 83 3.08 9.94 -1.25
C GLU A 83 3.39 10.93 -0.10
N ARG A 84 4.48 10.70 0.65
CA ARG A 84 4.92 11.64 1.70
C ARG A 84 5.30 13.00 1.12
N GLU A 85 6.04 13.04 0.01
CA GLU A 85 6.42 14.28 -0.67
C GLU A 85 5.20 15.08 -1.12
N GLU A 86 4.21 14.44 -1.74
CA GLU A 86 2.94 15.06 -2.15
C GLU A 86 2.15 15.59 -0.95
N LEU A 87 2.06 14.83 0.14
CA LEU A 87 1.39 15.24 1.37
C LEU A 87 2.12 16.38 2.08
N ILE A 88 3.45 16.39 2.07
CA ILE A 88 4.25 17.49 2.60
C ILE A 88 3.95 18.78 1.81
N ILE A 89 3.94 18.72 0.48
CA ILE A 89 3.57 19.87 -0.36
C ILE A 89 2.16 20.37 0.00
N LEU A 90 1.17 19.47 0.03
CA LEU A 90 -0.21 19.83 0.39
C LEU A 90 -0.27 20.48 1.78
N TYR A 91 0.42 19.90 2.76
CA TYR A 91 0.48 20.43 4.12
C TYR A 91 1.08 21.85 4.15
N THR A 92 2.15 22.09 3.37
CA THR A 92 2.76 23.43 3.26
C THR A 92 1.89 24.46 2.55
N LEU A 93 1.06 24.04 1.59
CA LEU A 93 0.13 24.94 0.90
C LEU A 93 -1.05 25.30 1.80
N MET A 94 -1.53 24.35 2.62
CA MET A 94 -2.66 24.56 3.54
C MET A 94 -2.25 25.33 4.80
N LYS A 95 -1.04 25.09 5.32
CA LYS A 95 -0.47 25.89 6.40
C LYS A 95 0.05 27.19 5.82
N LYS A 96 -0.67 28.30 6.06
CA LYS A 96 -0.22 29.65 5.71
C LYS A 96 1.04 30.13 6.47
N ASP A 97 1.67 29.27 7.28
CA ASP A 97 2.72 29.60 8.24
C ASP A 97 3.72 28.45 8.47
N LYS A 98 4.79 28.73 9.23
CA LYS A 98 5.81 27.76 9.64
C LYS A 98 5.19 26.57 10.39
N PHE A 99 5.75 25.38 10.19
CA PHE A 99 5.34 24.14 10.87
C PHE A 99 6.54 23.40 11.45
N LEU A 100 6.28 22.55 12.46
CA LEU A 100 7.32 21.72 13.04
C LEU A 100 7.46 20.41 12.26
N LEU A 101 8.70 20.03 11.95
CA LEU A 101 8.98 18.72 11.32
C LEU A 101 8.51 17.54 12.18
N LYS A 102 8.42 17.73 13.51
CA LYS A 102 7.89 16.71 14.44
C LYS A 102 6.44 16.38 14.12
N GLU A 103 5.61 17.41 13.93
CA GLU A 103 4.17 17.26 13.69
C GLU A 103 3.90 16.52 12.37
N VAL A 104 4.69 16.85 11.33
CA VAL A 104 4.59 16.18 10.03
C VAL A 104 5.05 14.73 10.13
N ALA A 105 6.13 14.46 10.86
CA ALA A 105 6.62 13.11 11.08
C ALA A 105 5.60 12.24 11.83
N GLU A 106 4.96 12.78 12.86
CA GLU A 106 3.90 12.10 13.62
C GLU A 106 2.67 11.83 12.74
N LYS A 107 2.20 12.84 11.99
CA LYS A 107 1.05 12.68 11.08
C LYS A 107 1.28 11.66 9.96
N LEU A 108 2.51 11.57 9.45
CA LEU A 108 2.87 10.66 8.38
C LEU A 108 3.45 9.33 8.89
N GLY A 109 3.40 9.08 10.20
CA GLY A 109 3.86 7.81 10.79
C GLY A 109 5.33 7.51 10.50
N THR A 110 6.20 8.52 10.45
CA THR A 110 7.61 8.35 10.07
C THR A 110 8.57 9.15 10.96
N SER A 111 9.87 9.07 10.70
CA SER A 111 10.89 9.78 11.47
C SER A 111 11.14 11.20 10.96
N LYS A 112 11.59 12.10 11.84
CA LYS A 112 12.02 13.45 11.45
C LYS A 112 13.15 13.43 10.40
N SER A 113 14.05 12.45 10.46
CA SER A 113 15.13 12.30 9.48
C SER A 113 14.59 11.89 8.11
N THR A 114 13.55 11.04 8.06
CA THR A 114 12.85 10.69 6.81
C THR A 114 12.22 11.93 6.19
N ILE A 115 11.43 12.70 6.94
CA ILE A 115 10.83 13.94 6.45
C ILE A 115 11.89 14.93 5.94
N ARG A 116 13.03 15.03 6.64
CA ARG A 116 14.16 15.88 6.18
C ARG A 116 14.74 15.40 4.85
N ASN A 117 14.82 14.09 4.64
CA ASN A 117 15.30 13.54 3.37
C ASN A 117 14.30 13.78 2.24
N ASP A 118 13.01 13.56 2.49
CA ASP A 118 11.93 13.83 1.54
C ASP A 118 11.94 15.32 1.13
N LEU A 119 12.07 16.26 2.09
CA LEU A 119 12.22 17.69 1.81
C LEU A 119 13.47 18.03 0.98
N LYS A 120 14.60 17.34 1.21
CA LYS A 120 15.82 17.53 0.40
C LYS A 120 15.61 17.06 -1.04
N ASN A 121 14.82 16.00 -1.24
CA ASN A 121 14.51 15.51 -2.57
C ASN A 121 13.55 16.45 -3.30
N LEU A 122 12.54 17.01 -2.61
CA LEU A 122 11.65 18.03 -3.18
C LEU A 122 12.41 19.26 -3.71
N LYS A 123 13.43 19.73 -2.99
CA LYS A 123 14.30 20.84 -3.43
C LYS A 123 15.12 20.58 -4.70
N LYS A 124 15.18 19.33 -5.17
CA LYS A 124 15.84 19.05 -6.46
C LYS A 124 14.95 19.42 -7.65
N TYR A 125 13.64 19.54 -7.41
CA TYR A 125 12.63 19.80 -8.44
C TYR A 125 12.14 21.25 -8.46
N TYR A 126 12.44 22.04 -7.41
CA TYR A 126 12.08 23.44 -7.23
C TYR A 126 13.26 24.22 -6.65
#